data_AF-A0A9D7J5J9-F1
#
_entry.id   AF-A0A9D7J5J9-F1
#
_cell.length_a   1.000
_cell.length_b   1.000
_cell.length_c   1.000
_cell.angle_alpha   90.00
_cell.angle_beta   90.00
_cell.angle_gamma   90.00
#
_symmetry.space_group_name_H-M   'P 1'
#
loop_
_entity.id
_entity.type
_entity.pdbx_description
1 polymer ?
#
loop_
_entity_poly.entity_id
_entity_poly.type
_entity_poly.pdbx_seq_one_letter_code
_entity_poly.pdbx_strand_id
1 'polypeptide(L)'
;MEQQMAAFRLLGFLLSKDQRKQLKDLQREHRRITEIVDTFYALLGERNWVFTSDLNLPAVEHVIAAGDAETAEARLIDYYKTADRITFPLRRLHRFEAMRPRIDLLQKALTDYQAGRYYSTVLVLLSVMDGFVNDLDTAARQGLHARAVEDMVAWDSVAGHHLGLSHAPVVRQRGLQD
;
A
#
# COMPACT_ATOMS: atom_id res chain seq x y z
N MET A 1 16.83 12.10 -4.61
CA MET A 1 17.24 11.49 -5.91
C MET A 1 17.38 12.53 -7.02
N GLU A 2 16.48 13.51 -7.13
CA GLU A 2 16.57 14.65 -8.08
C GLU A 2 17.92 15.40 -8.05
N GLN A 3 18.44 15.75 -6.87
CA GLN A 3 19.74 16.42 -6.73
C GLN A 3 20.92 15.54 -7.18
N GLN A 4 20.87 14.23 -6.92
CA GLN A 4 21.88 13.28 -7.41
C GLN A 4 21.82 13.17 -8.95
N MET A 5 20.62 13.13 -9.53
CA MET A 5 20.42 13.11 -10.98
C MET A 5 20.89 14.42 -11.65
N ALA A 6 20.73 15.57 -10.99
CA ALA A 6 21.25 16.85 -11.45
C ALA A 6 22.79 16.90 -11.43
N ALA A 7 23.42 16.38 -10.36
CA ALA A 7 24.87 16.25 -10.27
C ALA A 7 25.45 15.31 -11.35
N PHE A 8 24.77 14.19 -11.64
CA PHE A 8 25.14 13.29 -12.73
C PHE A 8 24.97 13.92 -14.13
N ARG A 9 23.99 14.83 -14.32
CA ARG A 9 23.87 15.62 -15.57
C ARG A 9 25.03 16.58 -15.78
N LEU A 10 25.53 17.21 -14.72
CA LEU A 10 26.73 18.07 -14.76
C LEU A 10 28.00 17.30 -15.16
N LEU A 11 28.11 16.04 -14.75
CA LEU A 11 29.17 15.11 -15.17
C LEU A 11 28.87 14.40 -16.51
N GLY A 12 27.73 14.70 -17.13
CA GLY A 12 27.23 13.99 -18.31
C GLY A 12 28.15 14.03 -19.53
N PHE A 13 29.05 15.01 -19.61
CA PHE A 13 30.05 15.11 -20.66
C PHE A 13 31.12 14.00 -20.57
N LEU A 14 31.38 13.45 -19.37
CA LEU A 14 32.32 12.34 -19.14
C LEU A 14 31.72 10.95 -19.37
N LEU A 15 30.39 10.87 -19.53
CA LEU A 15 29.68 9.60 -19.74
C LEU A 15 29.73 9.17 -21.22
N SER A 16 29.92 7.86 -21.43
CA SER A 16 29.80 7.23 -22.76
C SER A 16 28.37 7.34 -23.31
N LYS A 17 28.20 7.13 -24.62
CA LYS A 17 26.87 7.17 -25.27
C LYS A 17 25.88 6.19 -24.62
N ASP A 18 26.33 5.00 -24.24
CA ASP A 18 25.49 3.97 -23.60
C ASP A 18 25.07 4.38 -22.18
N GLN A 19 26.00 4.93 -21.39
CA GLN A 19 25.68 5.45 -20.05
C GLN A 19 24.70 6.64 -20.10
N ARG A 20 24.82 7.51 -21.11
CA ARG A 20 23.85 8.60 -21.32
C ARG A 20 22.46 8.08 -21.69
N LYS A 21 22.38 6.99 -22.46
CA LYS A 21 21.12 6.32 -22.80
C LYS A 21 20.48 5.69 -21.56
N GLN A 22 21.24 4.92 -20.79
CA GLN A 22 20.79 4.33 -19.53
C GLN A 22 20.28 5.38 -18.54
N LEU A 23 20.99 6.50 -18.38
CA LEU A 23 20.54 7.59 -17.51
C LEU A 23 19.20 8.19 -17.96
N LYS A 24 19.00 8.36 -19.28
CA LYS A 24 17.74 8.85 -19.83
C LYS A 24 16.60 7.84 -19.62
N ASP A 25 16.87 6.55 -19.78
CA ASP A 25 15.89 5.50 -19.58
C ASP A 25 15.48 5.40 -18.10
N LEU A 26 16.43 5.48 -17.18
CA LEU A 26 16.17 5.55 -15.73
C LEU A 26 15.37 6.79 -15.34
N GLN A 27 15.69 7.97 -15.90
CA GLN A 27 14.94 9.20 -15.64
C GLN A 27 13.49 9.09 -16.13
N ARG A 28 13.27 8.44 -17.26
CA ARG A 28 11.95 8.20 -17.81
C ARG A 28 11.15 7.26 -16.93
N GLU A 29 11.75 6.15 -16.49
CA GLU A 29 11.08 5.19 -15.63
C GLU A 29 10.77 5.77 -14.26
N HIS A 30 11.70 6.53 -13.67
CA HIS A 30 11.45 7.25 -12.42
C HIS A 30 10.24 8.18 -12.54
N ARG A 31 10.20 9.01 -13.60
CA ARG A 31 9.06 9.89 -13.86
C ARG A 31 7.76 9.12 -14.03
N ARG A 32 7.79 8.02 -14.80
CA ARG A 32 6.62 7.15 -15.00
C ARG A 32 6.08 6.64 -13.67
N ILE A 33 6.95 6.14 -12.79
CA ILE A 33 6.54 5.64 -11.47
C ILE A 33 5.99 6.76 -10.60
N THR A 34 6.62 7.95 -10.59
CA THR A 34 6.10 9.10 -9.84
C THR A 34 4.70 9.50 -10.31
N GLU A 35 4.49 9.61 -11.63
CA GLU A 35 3.19 9.95 -12.22
C GLU A 35 2.12 8.89 -11.89
N ILE A 36 2.48 7.59 -11.91
CA ILE A 36 1.59 6.50 -11.50
C ILE A 36 1.15 6.66 -10.04
N VAL A 37 2.10 6.92 -9.14
CA VAL A 37 1.81 7.08 -7.70
C VAL A 37 0.97 8.33 -7.43
N ASP A 38 1.29 9.46 -8.08
CA ASP A 38 0.49 10.69 -8.00
C ASP A 38 -0.96 10.46 -8.43
N THR A 39 -1.14 9.83 -9.60
CA THR A 39 -2.49 9.56 -10.15
C THR A 39 -3.25 8.57 -9.27
N PHE A 40 -2.58 7.57 -8.72
CA PHE A 40 -3.18 6.62 -7.78
C PHE A 40 -3.75 7.35 -6.56
N TYR A 41 -2.97 8.20 -5.90
CA TYR A 41 -3.44 8.92 -4.72
C TYR A 41 -4.49 9.98 -5.05
N ALA A 42 -4.43 10.61 -6.22
CA ALA A 42 -5.47 11.52 -6.68
C ALA A 42 -6.84 10.82 -6.84
N LEU A 43 -6.86 9.56 -7.28
CA LEU A 43 -8.09 8.79 -7.47
C LEU A 43 -8.56 8.06 -6.21
N LEU A 44 -7.62 7.50 -5.43
CA LEU A 44 -7.94 6.52 -4.39
C LEU A 44 -7.49 6.94 -2.98
N GLY A 45 -6.79 8.07 -2.85
CA GLY A 45 -6.30 8.58 -1.57
C GLY A 45 -7.43 8.91 -0.59
N GLU A 46 -8.48 9.60 -1.04
CA GLU A 46 -9.67 9.89 -0.21
C GLU A 46 -10.48 8.63 0.16
N ARG A 47 -10.24 7.52 -0.55
CA ARG A 47 -10.83 6.21 -0.30
C ARG A 47 -9.94 5.30 0.54
N ASN A 48 -8.86 5.84 1.09
CA ASN A 48 -7.95 5.18 2.02
C ASN A 48 -7.18 4.00 1.43
N TRP A 49 -7.04 3.92 0.10
CA TRP A 49 -6.16 2.94 -0.51
C TRP A 49 -4.71 3.38 -0.39
N VAL A 50 -3.84 2.41 -0.14
CA VAL A 50 -2.41 2.66 0.07
C VAL A 50 -1.64 2.01 -1.08
N PHE A 51 -0.74 2.79 -1.70
CA PHE A 51 0.16 2.26 -2.71
C PHE A 51 1.30 1.49 -2.02
N THR A 52 1.35 0.17 -2.22
CA THR A 52 2.37 -0.71 -1.64
C THR A 52 3.32 -1.25 -2.70
N SER A 53 4.53 -1.63 -2.30
CA SER A 53 5.55 -2.24 -3.17
C SER A 53 5.13 -3.56 -3.82
N ASP A 54 4.13 -4.26 -3.27
CA ASP A 54 3.60 -5.54 -3.80
C ASP A 54 2.64 -5.35 -5.00
N LEU A 55 2.26 -4.11 -5.32
CA LEU A 55 1.43 -3.79 -6.48
C LEU A 55 2.23 -3.95 -7.78
N ASN A 56 1.64 -4.66 -8.74
CA ASN A 56 2.19 -4.79 -10.07
C ASN A 56 1.97 -3.50 -10.87
N LEU A 57 3.04 -2.86 -11.34
CA LEU A 57 2.95 -1.58 -12.07
C LEU A 57 1.98 -1.63 -13.27
N PRO A 58 2.05 -2.60 -14.20
CA PRO A 58 1.06 -2.73 -15.27
C PRO A 58 -0.40 -2.83 -14.78
N ALA A 59 -0.65 -3.54 -13.69
CA ALA A 59 -1.99 -3.62 -13.12
C ALA A 59 -2.44 -2.28 -12.53
N VAL A 60 -1.54 -1.53 -11.89
CA VAL A 60 -1.85 -0.19 -11.40
C VAL A 60 -2.09 0.79 -12.56
N GLU A 61 -1.33 0.68 -13.66
CA GLU A 61 -1.60 1.48 -14.87
C GLU A 61 -3.02 1.25 -15.40
N HIS A 62 -3.52 0.02 -15.34
CA HIS A 62 -4.91 -0.28 -15.67
C HIS A 62 -5.91 0.35 -14.68
N VAL A 63 -5.58 0.36 -13.38
CA VAL A 63 -6.40 1.00 -12.34
C VAL A 63 -6.48 2.51 -12.54
N ILE A 64 -5.35 3.20 -12.71
CA ILE A 64 -5.30 4.67 -12.83
C ILE A 64 -5.78 5.18 -14.19
N ALA A 65 -5.87 4.31 -15.21
CA ALA A 65 -6.51 4.64 -16.48
C ALA A 65 -8.05 4.73 -16.37
N ALA A 66 -8.61 4.60 -15.16
CA ALA A 66 -10.00 4.92 -14.90
C ALA A 66 -10.22 6.44 -14.94
N GLY A 67 -11.38 6.87 -15.43
CA GLY A 67 -11.73 8.30 -15.48
C GLY A 67 -12.21 8.87 -14.14
N ASP A 68 -12.48 8.00 -13.15
CA ASP A 68 -13.09 8.33 -11.89
C ASP A 68 -12.66 7.35 -10.78
N ALA A 69 -12.87 7.76 -9.52
CA ALA A 69 -12.47 7.03 -8.32
C ALA A 69 -13.25 5.72 -8.09
N GLU A 70 -14.49 5.63 -8.56
CA GLU A 70 -15.36 4.46 -8.39
C GLU A 70 -14.89 3.31 -9.28
N THR A 71 -14.67 3.62 -10.55
CA THR A 71 -14.11 2.70 -11.54
C THR A 71 -12.69 2.28 -11.15
N ALA A 72 -11.86 3.21 -10.67
CA ALA A 72 -10.51 2.89 -10.21
C ALA A 72 -10.53 1.88 -9.05
N GLU A 73 -11.39 2.09 -8.05
CA GLU A 73 -11.50 1.20 -6.91
C GLU A 73 -12.03 -0.18 -7.33
N ALA A 74 -13.04 -0.23 -8.20
CA ALA A 74 -13.57 -1.49 -8.71
C ALA A 74 -12.47 -2.32 -9.40
N ARG A 75 -11.65 -1.67 -10.25
CA ARG A 75 -10.50 -2.32 -10.90
C ARG A 75 -9.47 -2.81 -9.89
N LEU A 76 -9.20 -2.04 -8.83
CA LEU A 76 -8.25 -2.43 -7.79
C LEU A 76 -8.78 -3.62 -6.96
N ILE A 77 -10.07 -3.61 -6.61
CA ILE A 77 -10.72 -4.74 -5.93
C ILE A 77 -10.65 -5.99 -6.81
N ASP A 78 -10.95 -5.87 -8.10
CA ASP A 78 -10.89 -6.99 -9.04
C ASP A 78 -9.45 -7.51 -9.21
N TYR A 79 -8.47 -6.61 -9.22
CA TYR A 79 -7.05 -6.99 -9.17
C TYR A 79 -6.74 -7.85 -7.94
N TYR A 80 -7.22 -7.49 -6.74
CA TYR A 80 -7.00 -8.30 -5.53
C TYR A 80 -7.78 -9.62 -5.53
N LYS A 81 -8.89 -9.72 -6.25
CA LYS A 81 -9.63 -10.98 -6.43
C LYS A 81 -8.95 -11.96 -7.37
N THR A 82 -7.95 -11.52 -8.16
CA THR A 82 -7.18 -12.44 -9.01
C THR A 82 -6.43 -13.48 -8.18
N ALA A 83 -6.19 -14.65 -8.78
CA ALA A 83 -5.67 -15.81 -8.09
C ALA A 83 -4.39 -15.50 -7.31
N ASP A 84 -4.34 -16.05 -6.10
CA ASP A 84 -3.22 -15.99 -5.14
C ASP A 84 -2.85 -14.62 -4.55
N ARG A 85 -3.48 -13.51 -4.96
CA ARG A 85 -3.18 -12.18 -4.40
C ARG A 85 -3.52 -12.04 -2.92
N ILE A 86 -4.47 -12.82 -2.41
CA ILE A 86 -4.82 -12.84 -0.97
C ILE A 86 -4.20 -14.05 -0.26
N THR A 87 -4.20 -15.23 -0.88
CA THR A 87 -3.71 -16.47 -0.25
C THR A 87 -2.19 -16.47 -0.07
N PHE A 88 -1.43 -15.83 -0.98
CA PHE A 88 0.03 -15.78 -0.90
C PHE A 88 0.52 -14.89 0.27
N PRO A 89 0.07 -13.63 0.43
CA PRO A 89 0.38 -12.85 1.62
C PRO A 89 -0.05 -13.53 2.92
N LEU A 90 -1.24 -14.16 2.94
CA LEU A 90 -1.72 -14.90 4.10
C LEU A 90 -0.76 -16.03 4.52
N ARG A 91 -0.22 -16.79 3.56
CA ARG A 91 0.81 -17.81 3.84
C ARG A 91 2.07 -17.18 4.42
N ARG A 92 2.52 -16.03 3.88
CA ARG A 92 3.71 -15.33 4.37
C ARG A 92 3.58 -14.84 5.81
N LEU A 93 2.37 -14.58 6.32
CA LEU A 93 2.16 -14.13 7.70
C LEU A 93 2.65 -15.13 8.75
N HIS A 94 2.75 -16.43 8.43
CA HIS A 94 3.30 -17.46 9.33
C HIS A 94 4.73 -17.18 9.81
N ARG A 95 5.48 -16.35 9.07
CA ARG A 95 6.85 -15.96 9.45
C ARG A 95 6.90 -15.13 10.72
N PHE A 96 5.81 -14.46 11.08
CA PHE A 96 5.72 -13.64 12.27
C PHE A 96 5.14 -14.47 13.43
N GLU A 97 5.92 -14.63 14.49
CA GLU A 97 5.53 -15.43 15.66
C GLU A 97 4.20 -14.95 16.26
N ALA A 98 4.05 -13.63 16.46
CA ALA A 98 2.82 -13.01 16.93
C ALA A 98 1.61 -13.26 16.02
N MET A 99 1.80 -13.68 14.76
CA MET A 99 0.71 -13.93 13.83
C MET A 99 0.29 -15.39 13.77
N ARG A 100 1.14 -16.32 14.21
CA ARG A 100 0.85 -17.77 14.19
C ARG A 100 -0.44 -18.14 14.91
N PRO A 101 -0.76 -17.62 16.11
CA PRO A 101 -2.01 -17.96 16.81
C PRO A 101 -3.28 -17.45 16.09
N ARG A 102 -3.14 -16.53 15.14
CA ARG A 102 -4.24 -15.82 14.46
C ARG A 102 -4.47 -16.31 13.03
N ILE A 103 -3.60 -17.18 12.50
CA ILE A 103 -3.71 -17.70 11.13
C ILE A 103 -5.05 -18.40 10.90
N ASP A 104 -5.49 -19.25 11.82
CA ASP A 104 -6.74 -20.01 11.66
C ASP A 104 -7.95 -19.07 11.55
N LEU A 105 -7.93 -17.94 12.27
CA LEU A 105 -8.96 -16.91 12.17
C LEU A 105 -8.90 -16.21 10.81
N LEU A 106 -7.71 -15.90 10.30
CA LEU A 106 -7.54 -15.30 8.98
C LEU A 106 -7.97 -16.24 7.84
N GLN A 107 -7.76 -17.55 7.98
CA GLN A 107 -8.26 -18.55 7.03
C GLN A 107 -9.79 -18.63 7.02
N LYS A 108 -10.42 -18.55 8.20
CA LYS A 108 -11.88 -18.46 8.33
C LYS A 108 -12.41 -17.15 7.71
N ALA A 109 -11.74 -16.02 7.94
CA ALA A 109 -12.08 -14.74 7.33
C ALA A 109 -11.97 -14.79 5.80
N LEU A 110 -10.95 -15.46 5.25
CA LEU A 110 -10.84 -15.67 3.80
C LEU A 110 -12.00 -16.52 3.25
N THR A 111 -12.39 -17.56 3.97
CA THR A 111 -13.56 -18.40 3.61
C THR A 111 -14.85 -17.58 3.63
N ASP A 112 -15.03 -16.74 4.63
CA ASP A 112 -16.16 -15.82 4.74
C ASP A 112 -16.19 -14.78 3.63
N TYR A 113 -15.03 -14.20 3.30
CA TYR A 113 -14.88 -13.25 2.18
C TYR A 113 -15.30 -13.88 0.86
N GLN A 114 -14.83 -15.11 0.57
CA GLN A 114 -15.18 -15.85 -0.64
C GLN A 114 -16.67 -16.20 -0.69
N ALA A 115 -17.31 -16.38 0.47
CA ALA A 115 -18.74 -16.61 0.60
C ALA A 115 -19.59 -15.32 0.65
N GLY A 116 -18.98 -14.13 0.47
CA GLY A 116 -19.67 -12.84 0.51
C GLY A 116 -20.09 -12.38 1.90
N ARG A 117 -19.60 -13.02 2.97
CA ARG A 117 -19.89 -12.67 4.37
C ARG A 117 -18.94 -11.56 4.84
N TYR A 118 -19.11 -10.36 4.29
CA TYR A 118 -18.19 -9.25 4.54
C TYR A 118 -18.24 -8.74 5.99
N TYR A 119 -19.41 -8.71 6.62
CA TYR A 119 -19.55 -8.30 8.02
C TYR A 119 -18.65 -9.10 8.97
N SER A 120 -18.64 -10.44 8.86
CA SER A 120 -17.78 -11.28 9.71
C SER A 120 -16.31 -11.14 9.32
N THR A 121 -16.01 -11.07 8.02
CA THR A 121 -14.66 -10.85 7.50
C THR A 121 -14.03 -9.59 8.10
N VAL A 122 -14.74 -8.46 8.02
CA VAL A 122 -14.27 -7.16 8.51
C VAL A 122 -13.99 -7.20 10.01
N LEU A 123 -14.91 -7.75 10.81
CA LEU A 123 -14.72 -7.86 12.26
C LEU A 123 -13.49 -8.69 12.63
N VAL A 124 -13.31 -9.86 12.00
CA VAL A 124 -12.15 -10.72 12.26
C VAL A 124 -10.85 -10.02 11.87
N LEU A 125 -10.81 -9.36 10.71
CA LEU A 125 -9.61 -8.64 10.26
C LEU A 125 -9.24 -7.51 11.22
N LEU A 126 -10.21 -6.68 11.64
CA LEU A 126 -9.96 -5.59 12.58
C LEU A 126 -9.42 -6.11 13.93
N SER A 127 -10.03 -7.16 14.49
CA SER A 127 -9.55 -7.76 15.75
C SER A 127 -8.16 -8.38 15.63
N VAL A 128 -7.85 -9.03 14.51
CA VAL A 128 -6.52 -9.61 14.26
C VAL A 128 -5.47 -8.50 14.10
N MET A 129 -5.78 -7.43 13.36
CA MET A 129 -4.89 -6.29 13.19
C MET A 129 -4.60 -5.59 14.51
N ASP A 130 -5.63 -5.31 15.32
CA ASP A 130 -5.48 -4.64 16.61
C ASP A 130 -4.62 -5.49 17.59
N GLY A 131 -4.92 -6.79 17.67
CA GLY A 131 -4.16 -7.71 18.49
C GLY A 131 -2.70 -7.88 18.02
N PHE A 132 -2.44 -7.84 16.72
CA PHE A 132 -1.07 -7.89 16.20
C PHE A 132 -0.24 -6.70 16.62
N VAL A 133 -0.80 -5.50 16.45
CA VAL A 133 -0.11 -4.24 16.78
C VAL A 133 0.22 -4.18 18.26
N ASN A 134 -0.72 -4.63 19.11
CA ASN A 134 -0.52 -4.71 20.55
C ASN A 134 0.59 -5.70 20.97
N ASP A 135 0.80 -6.77 20.21
CA ASP A 135 1.82 -7.78 20.50
C ASP A 135 3.22 -7.37 20.02
N LEU A 136 3.31 -6.55 18.97
CA LEU A 136 4.59 -6.07 18.43
C LEU A 136 5.19 -4.91 19.23
N ASP A 137 4.35 -4.03 19.77
CA ASP A 137 4.82 -2.92 20.60
C ASP A 137 4.72 -3.27 22.08
N THR A 138 5.72 -4.01 22.55
CA THR A 138 5.80 -4.42 23.96
C THR A 138 6.13 -3.27 24.90
N ALA A 139 6.62 -2.13 24.39
CA ALA A 139 6.99 -0.96 25.17
C ALA A 139 5.77 -0.07 25.48
N ALA A 140 4.84 0.05 24.52
CA ALA A 140 3.54 0.68 24.69
C ALA A 140 2.46 -0.27 24.17
N ARG A 141 1.94 -1.13 25.06
CA ARG A 141 0.83 -2.06 24.77
C ARG A 141 -0.48 -1.31 24.52
N GLN A 142 -0.57 -0.78 23.31
CA GLN A 142 -1.72 -0.06 22.79
C GLN A 142 -2.08 -0.70 21.44
N GLY A 143 -3.33 -1.16 21.35
CA GLY A 143 -3.92 -1.59 20.10
C GLY A 143 -3.89 -0.47 19.05
N LEU A 144 -4.09 -0.84 17.79
CA LEU A 144 -4.19 0.08 16.66
C LEU A 144 -5.21 1.20 16.94
N HIS A 145 -6.27 0.88 17.70
CA HIS A 145 -7.31 1.84 18.02
C HIS A 145 -6.91 2.93 19.03
N ALA A 146 -5.87 2.73 19.84
CA ALA A 146 -5.47 3.67 20.89
C ALA A 146 -4.30 4.59 20.51
N ARG A 147 -3.68 4.37 19.34
CA ARG A 147 -2.53 5.16 18.87
C ARG A 147 -2.90 6.51 18.31
N ALA A 148 -2.01 7.48 18.51
CA ALA A 148 -2.07 8.78 17.85
C ALA A 148 -1.72 8.63 16.36
N VAL A 149 -2.24 9.55 15.54
CA VAL A 149 -2.09 9.51 14.07
C VAL A 149 -0.63 9.60 13.66
N GLU A 150 0.15 10.36 14.42
CA GLU A 150 1.56 10.62 14.21
C GLU A 150 2.42 9.35 14.39
N ASP A 151 1.91 8.37 15.14
CA ASP A 151 2.58 7.08 15.41
C ASP A 151 2.28 6.02 14.32
N MET A 152 1.39 6.31 13.37
CA MET A 152 0.90 5.37 12.35
C MET A 152 1.63 5.49 11.01
N VAL A 153 2.97 5.36 11.02
CA VAL A 153 3.81 5.44 9.81
C VAL A 153 3.98 4.06 9.16
N ALA A 154 3.40 3.85 7.97
CA ALA A 154 3.55 2.63 7.18
C ALA A 154 4.89 2.62 6.41
N TRP A 155 5.93 2.05 7.02
CA TRP A 155 7.31 2.00 6.49
C TRP A 155 7.47 1.29 5.13
N ASP A 156 6.53 0.41 4.73
CA ASP A 156 6.54 -0.34 3.45
C ASP A 156 5.49 0.15 2.43
N SER A 157 4.86 1.28 2.75
CA SER A 157 4.12 2.10 1.77
C SER A 157 5.10 3.08 1.13
N VAL A 158 4.77 3.63 -0.04
CA VAL A 158 5.45 4.83 -0.56
C VAL A 158 5.06 6.05 0.30
N ALA A 159 5.18 5.93 1.63
CA ALA A 159 5.06 6.98 2.62
C ALA A 159 6.22 7.98 2.55
N GLY A 160 7.20 7.76 1.67
CA GLY A 160 8.18 8.77 1.27
C GLY A 160 7.68 9.72 0.17
N HIS A 161 6.49 9.49 -0.40
CA HIS A 161 5.89 10.42 -1.35
C HIS A 161 5.01 11.42 -0.62
N HIS A 162 5.12 12.70 -0.99
CA HIS A 162 4.45 13.82 -0.33
C HIS A 162 2.92 13.66 -0.20
N LEU A 163 2.27 12.88 -1.08
CA LEU A 163 0.85 12.56 -1.02
C LEU A 163 0.51 11.31 -0.19
N GLY A 164 1.46 10.39 0.03
CA GLY A 164 1.22 9.19 0.84
C GLY A 164 1.03 9.51 2.33
N LEU A 165 1.74 10.54 2.82
CA LEU A 165 1.67 10.99 4.22
C LEU A 165 0.40 11.80 4.52
N SER A 166 -0.17 12.52 3.55
CA SER A 166 -1.34 13.36 3.77
C SER A 166 -2.66 12.57 3.83
N HIS A 167 -2.70 11.36 3.27
CA HIS A 167 -3.92 10.54 3.23
C HIS A 167 -3.99 9.47 4.33
N ALA A 168 -2.86 9.01 4.88
CA ALA A 168 -2.85 8.05 5.99
C ALA A 168 -3.60 8.52 7.27
N PRO A 169 -3.59 9.83 7.64
CA PRO A 169 -4.35 10.36 8.77
C PRO A 169 -5.88 10.35 8.63
N VAL A 170 -6.41 10.39 7.40
CA VAL A 170 -7.81 10.77 7.14
C VAL A 170 -8.81 9.63 7.40
N VAL A 171 -8.32 8.39 7.50
CA VAL A 171 -9.11 7.15 7.70
C VAL A 171 -10.12 7.22 8.86
N ARG A 172 -9.90 8.07 9.87
CA ARG A 172 -10.64 7.99 11.13
C ARG A 172 -11.71 9.04 11.38
N GLN A 173 -11.64 10.23 10.79
CA GLN A 173 -12.59 11.30 11.18
C GLN A 173 -14.04 11.02 10.73
N ARG A 174 -14.27 10.17 9.72
CA ARG A 174 -15.63 9.81 9.28
C ARG A 174 -16.27 8.64 10.02
N GLY A 175 -15.49 7.72 10.62
CA GLY A 175 -16.05 6.57 11.36
C GLY A 175 -16.60 6.88 12.75
N LEU A 176 -16.60 8.16 13.15
CA LEU A 176 -17.14 8.66 14.42
C LEU A 176 -18.29 9.65 14.23
N GLN A 177 -18.74 9.87 12.98
CA GLN A 177 -19.83 10.80 12.65
C GLN A 177 -21.04 10.14 11.97
N ASP A 178 -21.00 8.83 11.72
CA ASP A 178 -22.12 7.99 11.26
C ASP A 178 -22.34 6.84 12.25
#